data_AF-D1CST6-F1
#
_entry.id   AF-D1CST6-F1
#
_cell.length_a   1.000
_cell.length_b   1.000
_cell.length_c   1.000
_cell.angle_alpha   90.00
_cell.angle_beta   90.00
_cell.angle_gamma   90.00
#
_symmetry.space_group_name_H-M   'P 1'
#
loop_
_entity.id
_entity.type
_entity.pdbx_description
1 polymer ?
#
loop_
_entity_poly.entity_id
_entity_poly.type
_entity_poly.pdbx_seq_one_letter_code
_entity_poly.pdbx_strand_id
1 'polypeptide(L)'
;SNLAALYASSGVRTLVIDADVFHSALTKRLLYAPALADEKSDSIKEQLRFVPGLQFDLLPSQASAEHRLITPRNMEVLIDELENYEVIIVDLPPFTSGVHGLA
;
A
#
# COMPACT_ATOMS: atom_id res chain seq x y z
N SER A 1 4.68 1.13 -9.32
CA SER A 1 3.57 1.88 -9.96
C SER A 1 3.29 1.45 -11.40
N ASN A 2 4.29 1.38 -12.30
CA ASN A 2 4.06 1.09 -13.72
C ASN A 2 3.31 -0.24 -13.97
N LEU A 3 3.74 -1.32 -13.32
CA LEU A 3 3.07 -2.62 -13.43
C LEU A 3 1.60 -2.57 -12.97
N ALA A 4 1.34 -1.88 -11.86
CA ALA A 4 -0.02 -1.69 -11.35
C ALA A 4 -0.91 -0.92 -12.34
N ALA A 5 -0.36 0.13 -12.96
CA ALA A 5 -1.07 0.91 -13.97
C ALA A 5 -1.42 0.08 -15.20
N LEU A 6 -0.56 -0.87 -15.61
CA LEU A 6 -0.86 -1.78 -16.72
C LEU A 6 -2.04 -2.71 -16.39
N TYR A 7 -2.05 -3.32 -15.20
CA TYR A 7 -3.19 -4.13 -14.74
C TYR A 7 -4.48 -3.31 -14.68
N ALA A 8 -4.42 -2.14 -14.04
CA ALA A 8 -5.56 -1.23 -13.93
C ALA A 8 -6.11 -0.80 -15.29
N SER A 9 -5.23 -0.42 -16.23
CA SER A 9 -5.63 -0.05 -17.60
C SER A 9 -6.27 -1.20 -18.39
N SER A 10 -6.03 -2.45 -17.97
CA SER A 10 -6.64 -3.65 -18.54
C SER A 10 -7.98 -4.01 -17.88
N GLY A 11 -8.48 -3.17 -16.96
CA GLY A 11 -9.73 -3.39 -16.24
C GLY A 11 -9.60 -4.24 -14.97
N VAL A 12 -8.38 -4.62 -14.58
CA VAL A 12 -8.12 -5.46 -13.41
C VAL A 12 -8.12 -4.61 -12.14
N ARG A 13 -8.90 -5.01 -11.14
CA ARG A 13 -8.94 -4.32 -9.84
C ARG A 13 -7.61 -4.50 -9.12
N THR A 14 -6.84 -3.42 -9.08
CA THR A 14 -5.43 -3.46 -8.64
C THR A 14 -5.23 -2.59 -7.40
N LEU A 15 -4.57 -3.17 -6.40
CA LEU A 15 -4.10 -2.48 -5.20
C LEU A 15 -2.57 -2.49 -5.16
N VAL A 16 -1.98 -1.37 -4.78
CA VAL A 16 -0.57 -1.27 -4.42
C VAL A 16 -0.45 -0.99 -2.92
N ILE A 17 0.37 -1.76 -2.21
CA ILE A 17 0.69 -1.55 -0.80
C ILE A 17 2.13 -1.04 -0.72
N ASP A 18 2.32 0.17 -0.21
CA ASP A 18 3.64 0.73 0.07
C ASP A 18 4.08 0.30 1.47
N ALA A 19 4.86 -0.78 1.57
CA ALA A 19 5.30 -1.34 2.85
C ALA A 19 6.71 -0.85 3.26
N ASP A 20 7.41 -0.11 2.41
CA ASP A 20 8.66 0.55 2.76
C ASP A 20 8.39 1.86 3.52
N VAL A 21 8.10 1.73 4.81
CA VAL A 21 7.77 2.88 5.68
C VAL A 21 8.92 3.90 5.75
N PHE A 22 10.17 3.45 5.65
CA PHE A 22 11.35 4.30 5.84
C PHE A 22 11.75 5.05 4.56
N HIS A 23 11.58 4.42 3.40
CA HIS A 23 11.99 4.96 2.10
C HIS A 23 10.87 5.04 1.07
N SER A 24 9.62 5.07 1.53
CA SER A 24 8.41 5.19 0.71
C SER A 24 8.56 6.16 -0.47
N ALA A 25 8.77 5.60 -1.66
CA ALA A 25 8.86 6.35 -2.90
C ALA A 25 7.48 6.52 -3.54
N LEU A 26 6.59 5.54 -3.37
CA LEU A 26 5.26 5.52 -3.99
C LEU A 26 4.34 6.55 -3.34
N THR A 27 4.18 6.52 -2.01
CA THR A 27 3.36 7.50 -1.28
C THR A 27 3.80 8.93 -1.58
N LYS A 28 5.12 9.21 -1.51
CA LYS A 28 5.67 10.55 -1.76
C LYS A 28 5.39 11.05 -3.18
N ARG A 29 5.49 10.17 -4.19
CA ARG A 29 5.36 10.56 -5.61
C ARG A 29 3.92 10.58 -6.10
N LEU A 30 3.06 9.73 -5.56
CA LEU A 30 1.71 9.52 -6.10
C LEU A 30 0.65 10.31 -5.34
N LEU A 31 0.89 10.68 -4.08
CA LEU A 31 -0.09 11.38 -3.27
C LEU A 31 0.17 12.89 -3.14
N TYR A 32 1.33 13.40 -3.63
CA TYR A 32 1.76 14.80 -3.83
C TYR A 32 1.44 15.88 -2.77
N ALA A 33 0.74 15.56 -1.70
CA ALA A 33 0.45 16.38 -0.55
C ALA A 33 0.24 15.44 0.64
N PRO A 34 0.60 15.84 1.86
CA PRO A 34 0.12 15.16 3.04
C PRO A 34 -1.39 15.40 3.04
N ALA A 35 -2.18 14.47 2.50
CA ALA A 35 -3.58 14.39 2.83
C ALA A 35 -3.60 14.41 4.36
N LEU A 36 -4.21 15.46 4.91
CA LEU A 36 -4.37 15.68 6.34
C LEU A 36 -4.65 14.32 6.97
N ALA A 37 -3.92 14.01 8.03
CA ALA A 37 -4.17 12.86 8.88
C ALA A 37 -5.61 12.98 9.39
N ASP A 38 -6.55 12.55 8.57
CA ASP A 38 -7.94 12.47 8.92
C ASP A 38 -8.03 11.23 9.79
N GLU A 39 -8.55 11.50 10.98
CA GLU A 39 -8.70 10.68 12.17
C GLU A 39 -8.28 9.22 12.00
N LYS A 40 -7.29 8.82 12.82
CA LYS A 40 -6.80 7.46 13.03
C LYS A 40 -7.92 6.43 12.85
N SER A 41 -8.14 5.99 11.61
CA SER A 41 -9.23 5.09 11.28
C SER A 41 -8.74 3.69 11.53
N ASP A 42 -9.46 2.93 12.34
CA ASP A 42 -9.13 1.54 12.59
C ASP A 42 -9.33 0.66 11.34
N SER A 43 -10.02 1.15 10.31
CA SER A 43 -10.31 0.41 9.08
C SER A 43 -9.32 0.74 7.96
N ILE A 44 -8.50 -0.25 7.55
CA ILE A 44 -7.58 -0.11 6.40
C ILE A 44 -8.29 0.33 5.12
N LYS A 45 -9.55 -0.09 4.93
CA LYS A 45 -10.35 0.25 3.73
C LYS A 45 -10.56 1.76 3.58
N GLU A 46 -10.64 2.48 4.70
CA GLU A 46 -10.79 3.94 4.70
C GLU A 46 -9.46 4.67 4.47
N GLN A 47 -8.34 3.97 4.67
CA GLN A 47 -6.99 4.48 4.45
C GLN A 47 -6.50 4.26 3.00
N LEU A 48 -7.24 3.50 2.20
CA LEU A 48 -6.98 3.35 0.77
C LEU A 48 -7.15 4.68 0.04
N ARG A 49 -6.27 4.94 -0.93
CA ARG A 49 -6.27 6.16 -1.73
C ARG A 49 -6.24 5.79 -3.21
N PHE A 50 -7.28 6.19 -3.93
CA PHE A 50 -7.28 6.07 -5.38
C PHE A 50 -6.22 6.99 -5.99
N VAL A 51 -5.41 6.49 -6.93
CA VAL A 51 -4.37 7.27 -7.61
C VAL A 51 -4.90 7.80 -8.94
N PRO A 52 -5.24 9.11 -9.04
CA PRO A 52 -5.80 9.68 -10.26
C PRO A 52 -4.79 9.55 -11.42
N GLY A 53 -5.29 9.20 -12.61
CA GLY A 53 -4.47 9.03 -13.81
C GLY A 53 -3.78 7.68 -13.96
N LEU A 54 -3.62 6.89 -12.89
CA LEU A 54 -3.10 5.52 -12.96
C LEU A 54 -4.15 4.43 -12.68
N GLN A 55 -5.34 4.81 -12.20
CA GLN A 55 -6.52 3.96 -12.08
C GLN A 55 -6.39 2.75 -11.14
N PHE A 56 -5.48 2.79 -10.17
CA PHE A 56 -5.37 1.79 -9.11
C PHE A 56 -5.49 2.44 -7.73
N ASP A 57 -5.76 1.60 -6.72
CA ASP A 57 -5.75 2.03 -5.31
C ASP A 57 -4.35 1.84 -4.71
N LEU A 58 -4.00 2.73 -3.79
CA LEU A 58 -2.75 2.73 -3.05
C LEU A 58 -3.06 2.71 -1.55
N LEU A 59 -2.44 1.78 -0.82
CA LEU A 59 -2.32 1.87 0.62
C LEU A 59 -1.02 2.62 0.96
N PRO A 60 -1.10 3.84 1.54
CA PRO A 60 0.07 4.66 1.84
C PRO A 60 0.97 4.03 2.89
N SER A 61 2.24 4.44 2.91
CA SER A 61 3.23 3.89 3.84
C SER A 61 2.92 4.17 5.31
N GLN A 62 2.21 5.27 5.62
CA GLN A 62 1.75 5.56 6.98
C GLN A 62 0.73 4.52 7.46
N ALA A 63 -0.24 4.17 6.60
CA ALA A 63 -1.21 3.13 6.89
C ALA A 63 -0.52 1.78 7.08
N SER A 64 0.43 1.44 6.20
CA SER A 64 1.23 0.23 6.34
C SER A 64 2.01 0.16 7.66
N ALA A 65 2.50 1.30 8.15
CA ALA A 65 3.20 1.40 9.42
C ALA A 65 2.27 1.22 10.63
N GLU A 66 1.11 1.89 10.61
CA GLU A 66 0.10 1.81 11.67
C GLU A 66 -0.36 0.36 11.90
N HIS A 67 -0.58 -0.37 10.79
CA HIS A 67 -1.04 -1.76 10.82
C HIS A 67 0.10 -2.79 10.85
N ARG A 68 1.37 -2.34 10.87
CA ARG A 68 2.58 -3.19 10.91
C ARG A 68 2.58 -4.28 9.81
N LEU A 69 2.20 -3.88 8.59
CA LEU A 69 2.01 -4.81 7.46
C LEU A 69 3.30 -5.47 6.98
N ILE A 70 4.46 -4.99 7.42
CA ILE A 70 5.73 -5.66 7.13
C ILE A 70 5.83 -7.04 7.80
N THR A 71 5.00 -7.31 8.82
CA THR A 71 4.92 -8.63 9.44
C THR A 71 4.00 -9.55 8.63
N PRO A 72 4.42 -10.80 8.32
CA PRO A 72 3.63 -11.72 7.49
C PRO A 72 2.21 -11.94 8.01
N ARG A 73 2.06 -12.12 9.34
CA ARG A 73 0.76 -12.36 9.98
C ARG A 73 -0.23 -11.22 9.74
N ASN A 74 0.20 -9.97 9.86
CA ASN A 74 -0.70 -8.83 9.65
C ASN A 74 -1.02 -8.63 8.16
N MET A 75 -0.07 -8.94 7.28
CA MET A 75 -0.31 -8.93 5.84
C MET A 75 -1.33 -9.99 5.42
N GLU A 76 -1.25 -11.22 5.97
CA GLU A 76 -2.23 -12.29 5.70
C GLU A 76 -3.64 -11.86 6.09
N VAL A 77 -3.81 -11.34 7.31
CA VAL A 77 -5.10 -10.81 7.79
C VAL A 77 -5.63 -9.72 6.86
N LEU A 78 -4.77 -8.81 6.41
CA LEU A 78 -5.17 -7.77 5.46
C LEU A 78 -5.60 -8.35 4.11
N ILE A 79 -4.83 -9.28 3.53
CA ILE A 79 -5.14 -9.85 2.23
C ILE A 79 -6.52 -10.55 2.26
N ASP A 80 -6.84 -11.24 3.36
CA ASP A 80 -8.15 -11.86 3.56
C ASP A 80 -9.30 -10.82 3.57
N GLU A 81 -9.05 -9.58 4.04
CA GLU A 81 -10.05 -8.51 4.03
C GLU A 81 -10.23 -7.81 2.67
N LEU A 82 -9.31 -8.05 1.73
CA LEU A 82 -9.18 -7.39 0.44
C LEU A 82 -9.76 -8.19 -0.74
N GLU A 83 -10.83 -8.95 -0.50
CA GLU A 83 -11.48 -9.85 -1.48
C GLU A 83 -11.88 -9.19 -2.82
N ASN A 84 -11.97 -7.85 -2.87
CA ASN A 84 -12.37 -7.10 -4.06
C ASN A 84 -11.24 -6.81 -5.05
N TYR A 85 -9.99 -7.12 -4.69
CA TYR A 85 -8.82 -6.89 -5.54
C TYR A 85 -8.33 -8.18 -6.18
N GLU A 86 -8.15 -8.14 -7.49
CA GLU A 86 -7.66 -9.29 -8.27
C GLU A 86 -6.13 -9.37 -8.25
N VAL A 87 -5.47 -8.22 -8.13
CA VAL A 87 -4.01 -8.11 -8.06
C VAL A 87 -3.62 -7.18 -6.93
N ILE A 88 -2.79 -7.68 -6.02
CA ILE A 88 -2.18 -6.92 -4.93
C ILE A 88 -0.67 -6.92 -5.15
N ILE A 89 -0.08 -5.73 -5.27
CA ILE A 89 1.37 -5.54 -5.43
C ILE A 89 1.91 -4.90 -4.16
N VAL A 90 2.83 -5.59 -3.49
CA VAL A 90 3.49 -5.08 -2.28
C VAL A 90 4.88 -4.55 -2.64
N ASP A 91 5.12 -3.27 -2.35
CA ASP A 91 6.44 -2.65 -2.47
C ASP A 91 7.17 -2.76 -1.12
N LEU A 92 8.12 -3.69 -1.03
CA LEU A 92 8.85 -4.00 0.20
C LEU A 92 10.16 -3.21 0.27
N PRO A 93 10.64 -2.89 1.48
CA PRO A 93 11.98 -2.35 1.66
C PRO A 93 13.04 -3.34 1.14
N PRO A 94 14.21 -2.86 0.69
CA PRO A 94 15.25 -3.72 0.18
C PRO A 94 15.78 -4.68 1.26
N PHE A 95 16.06 -5.93 0.89
CA PHE A 95 16.55 -6.97 1.80
C PHE A 95 17.84 -6.58 2.56
N THR A 96 18.65 -5.69 1.99
CA THR A 96 19.89 -5.19 2.60
C THR A 96 19.66 -4.24 3.77
N SER A 97 18.43 -3.77 3.98
CA SER A 97 18.07 -2.90 5.13
C SER A 97 18.03 -3.65 6.47
N GLY A 98 18.29 -4.97 6.46
CA GLY A 98 18.46 -5.80 7.65
C GLY A 98 17.13 -6.25 8.29
N VAL A 99 17.24 -7.22 9.20
CA VAL A 99 16.12 -7.85 9.95
C VAL A 99 15.23 -6.89 10.74
N HIS A 100 15.59 -5.60 10.83
CA HIS A 100 14.77 -4.57 11.48
C HIS A 100 13.47 -4.25 10.73
N GLY A 101 13.31 -4.72 9.48
CA GLY A 101 12.05 -4.66 8.77
C GLY A 101 11.12 -5.86 9.01
N LEU A 102 11.63 -7.03 9.40
CA LEU A 102 10.87 -8.30 9.34
C LEU A 102 10.73 -9.01 10.71
N ALA A 103 11.24 -8.41 11.78
CA ALA A 103 11.26 -8.98 13.14
C ALA A 103 10.22 -8.33 14.07
#